data_AF-A0A1A8INI2-F1
#
_entry.id   AF-A0A1A8INI2-F1
#
_cell.length_a   1.000
_cell.length_b   1.000
_cell.length_c   1.000
_cell.angle_alpha   90.00
_cell.angle_beta   90.00
_cell.angle_gamma   90.00
#
_symmetry.space_group_name_H-M   'P 1'
#
loop_
_entity.id
_entity.type
_entity.pdbx_description
1 polymer ?
#
loop_
_entity_poly.entity_id
_entity_poly.type
_entity_poly.pdbx_seq_one_letter_code
_entity_poly.pdbx_strand_id
1 'polypeptide(L)'
;MASSCRRPEHSAPPDVFYNEDEAKKYSQNSRMIEIQSQMSERAVELLNLPEGQPCFLLDVGCGSGLSGDHLSEEGHYWVGMDISTAMLDVALDREVEGDLLLGDMGHGMPFRPGTFDGCISISALQWLCNADKRSHSPPRRLYTFFSTLYSSLARGSRAVFQLYPENSEQLELITAQAMRAGFSGGMVVDYPNSSKAKKFFLCLFAGVTGVLPKGLGSETSGRTVPNQVQYSGQRCRFKNMKGKSVKKGRDWILDKKERRRRQGRDVRPDTKYTGRQRRPHF
;
A
#
# COMPACT_ATOMS: atom_id res chain seq x y z
N MET A 1 36.80 22.01 -15.00
CA MET A 1 36.13 21.10 -15.95
C MET A 1 35.40 20.05 -15.14
N ALA A 2 34.07 20.05 -15.17
CA ALA A 2 33.26 19.11 -14.40
C ALA A 2 33.37 17.73 -15.06
N SER A 3 33.89 16.74 -14.32
CA SER A 3 33.79 15.34 -14.70
C SER A 3 32.32 15.02 -14.95
N SER A 4 31.98 14.77 -16.21
CA SER A 4 30.70 14.22 -16.64
C SER A 4 30.60 12.78 -16.13
N CYS A 5 30.23 12.60 -14.87
CA CYS A 5 29.73 11.30 -14.43
C CYS A 5 28.34 11.14 -15.05
N ARG A 6 28.23 10.26 -16.04
CA ARG A 6 26.95 9.83 -16.59
C ARG A 6 26.08 9.30 -15.45
N ARG A 7 24.78 9.62 -15.50
CA ARG A 7 23.77 9.09 -14.58
C ARG A 7 23.86 7.55 -14.55
N PRO A 8 23.83 6.88 -13.37
CA PRO A 8 23.82 5.42 -13.26
C PRO A 8 22.78 4.77 -14.17
N GLU A 9 21.59 5.38 -14.24
CA GLU A 9 20.44 4.98 -15.02
C GLU A 9 20.74 4.84 -16.53
N HIS A 10 21.74 5.55 -17.05
CA HIS A 10 22.09 5.52 -18.48
C HIS A 10 23.19 4.50 -18.81
N SER A 11 23.82 3.93 -17.78
CA SER A 11 25.00 3.08 -17.94
C SER A 11 24.62 1.61 -18.06
N ALA A 12 23.81 1.12 -17.12
CA ALA A 12 23.34 -0.26 -17.10
C ALA A 12 22.07 -0.36 -16.23
N PRO A 13 21.29 -1.45 -16.36
CA PRO A 13 20.19 -1.77 -15.45
C PRO A 13 20.68 -1.84 -13.99
N PRO A 14 19.83 -1.58 -12.98
CA PRO A 14 20.27 -1.46 -11.58
C PRO A 14 20.91 -2.74 -11.02
N ASP A 15 20.41 -3.91 -11.44
CA ASP A 15 20.95 -5.23 -11.09
C ASP A 15 22.36 -5.49 -11.66
N VAL A 16 22.72 -4.79 -12.75
CA VAL A 16 24.03 -4.91 -13.40
C VAL A 16 24.97 -3.78 -12.97
N PHE A 17 24.44 -2.57 -12.76
CA PHE A 17 25.21 -1.40 -12.37
C PHE A 17 25.80 -1.57 -10.96
N TYR A 18 24.98 -1.97 -10.00
CA TYR A 18 25.44 -2.25 -8.63
C TYR A 18 25.92 -3.70 -8.53
N ASN A 19 27.07 -3.97 -9.15
CA ASN A 19 27.82 -5.22 -8.95
C ASN A 19 28.57 -5.20 -7.60
N GLU A 20 29.26 -6.29 -7.26
CA GLU A 20 29.99 -6.44 -5.99
C GLU A 20 30.96 -5.28 -5.69
N ASP A 21 31.68 -4.79 -6.70
CA ASP A 21 32.65 -3.71 -6.53
C ASP A 21 31.97 -2.36 -6.29
N GLU A 22 30.96 -2.02 -7.09
CA GLU A 22 30.23 -0.76 -6.97
C GLU A 22 29.39 -0.71 -5.69
N ALA A 23 28.79 -1.83 -5.27
CA ALA A 23 28.04 -1.93 -4.01
C ALA A 23 28.94 -1.67 -2.79
N LYS A 24 30.15 -2.23 -2.77
CA LYS A 24 31.14 -2.00 -1.70
C LYS A 24 31.61 -0.55 -1.69
N LYS A 25 31.95 0.02 -2.85
CA LYS A 25 32.34 1.45 -2.95
C LYS A 25 31.24 2.38 -2.48
N TYR A 26 29.99 2.10 -2.88
CA TYR A 26 28.83 2.89 -2.48
C TYR A 26 28.66 2.92 -0.96
N SER A 27 28.78 1.75 -0.33
CA SER A 27 28.56 1.57 1.10
C SER A 27 29.74 2.02 1.98
N GLN A 28 30.94 2.17 1.42
CA GLN A 28 32.12 2.69 2.15
C GLN A 28 32.31 4.20 1.99
N ASN A 29 31.58 4.84 1.06
CA ASN A 29 31.72 6.26 0.80
C ASN A 29 30.96 7.08 1.85
N SER A 30 31.69 7.66 2.81
CA SER A 30 31.13 8.44 3.92
C SER A 30 30.19 9.56 3.48
N ARG A 31 30.49 10.23 2.35
CA ARG A 31 29.62 11.27 1.80
C ARG A 31 28.29 10.71 1.29
N MET A 32 28.31 9.52 0.69
CA MET A 32 27.09 8.85 0.24
C MET A 32 26.24 8.40 1.42
N ILE A 33 26.87 7.82 2.44
CA ILE A 33 26.21 7.43 3.70
C ILE A 33 25.50 8.64 4.32
N GLU A 34 26.21 9.77 4.47
CA GLU A 34 25.65 11.00 5.04
C GLU A 34 24.44 11.51 4.24
N ILE A 35 24.55 11.54 2.90
CA ILE A 35 23.45 12.00 2.04
C ILE A 35 22.24 11.05 2.14
N GLN A 36 22.45 9.73 2.16
CA GLN A 36 21.37 8.75 2.29
C GLN A 36 20.70 8.84 3.66
N SER A 37 21.48 9.02 4.72
CA SER A 37 20.96 9.21 6.08
C SER A 37 20.06 10.45 6.16
N GLN A 38 20.52 11.60 5.68
CA GLN A 38 19.73 12.85 5.67
C GLN A 38 18.43 12.72 4.85
N MET A 39 18.48 12.01 3.72
CA MET A 39 17.27 11.80 2.91
C MET A 39 16.30 10.81 3.55
N SER A 40 16.82 9.83 4.29
CA SER A 40 16.00 8.86 5.03
C SER A 40 15.30 9.53 6.21
N GLU A 41 16.04 10.33 6.99
CA GLU A 41 15.50 11.17 8.08
C GLU A 41 14.37 12.06 7.57
N ARG A 42 14.63 12.79 6.48
CA ARG A 42 13.61 13.64 5.86
C ARG A 42 12.40 12.86 5.37
N ALA A 43 12.58 11.65 4.83
CA ALA A 43 11.47 10.83 4.38
C ALA A 43 10.60 10.31 5.54
N VAL A 44 11.22 9.92 6.66
CA VAL A 44 10.52 9.51 7.88
C VAL A 44 9.75 10.67 8.50
N GLU A 45 10.33 11.88 8.53
CA GLU A 45 9.63 13.10 8.94
C GLU A 45 8.35 13.31 8.11
N LEU A 46 8.44 13.18 6.78
CA LEU A 46 7.32 13.35 5.86
C LEU A 46 6.25 12.25 5.97
N LEU A 47 6.64 11.03 6.41
CA LEU A 47 5.68 9.98 6.73
C LEU A 47 4.76 10.37 7.90
N ASN A 48 5.25 11.20 8.83
CA ASN A 48 4.49 11.67 10.00
C ASN A 48 3.81 10.50 10.72
N LEU A 49 4.64 9.50 11.08
CA LEU A 49 4.21 8.33 11.81
C LEU A 49 3.78 8.73 13.24
N PRO A 50 2.92 7.94 13.89
CA PRO A 50 2.48 8.26 15.25
C PRO A 50 3.63 8.14 16.25
N GLU A 51 3.78 9.17 17.09
CA GLU A 51 4.84 9.21 18.10
C GLU A 51 4.67 8.13 19.17
N GLY A 52 5.80 7.60 19.66
CA GLY A 52 5.83 6.69 20.81
C GLY A 52 5.33 5.27 20.54
N GLN A 53 5.13 4.89 19.27
CA GLN A 53 4.78 3.52 18.90
C GLN A 53 5.59 3.02 17.69
N PRO A 54 6.04 1.75 17.69
CA PRO A 54 6.68 1.16 16.53
C PRO A 54 5.67 0.97 15.38
N CYS A 55 6.10 1.25 14.16
CA CYS A 55 5.34 0.98 12.94
C CYS A 55 6.01 -0.12 12.13
N PHE A 56 5.25 -0.80 11.26
CA PHE A 56 5.81 -1.77 10.31
C PHE A 56 5.91 -1.16 8.92
N LEU A 57 7.13 -0.97 8.42
CA LEU A 57 7.44 -0.19 7.23
C LEU A 57 8.00 -1.05 6.09
N LEU A 58 7.79 -0.59 4.86
CA LEU A 58 8.40 -1.16 3.67
C LEU A 58 9.45 -0.18 3.11
N ASP A 59 10.69 -0.63 2.97
CA ASP A 59 11.76 0.11 2.29
C ASP A 59 11.96 -0.45 0.87
N VAL A 60 11.55 0.31 -0.14
CA VAL A 60 11.62 -0.11 -1.55
C VAL A 60 12.87 0.45 -2.21
N GLY A 61 13.69 -0.44 -2.76
CA GLY A 61 15.04 -0.12 -3.22
C GLY A 61 15.98 0.12 -2.04
N CYS A 62 15.91 -0.77 -1.03
CA CYS A 62 16.63 -0.61 0.23
C CYS A 62 18.17 -0.68 0.09
N GLY A 63 18.68 -1.17 -1.05
CA GLY A 63 20.09 -1.26 -1.33
C GLY A 63 20.87 -2.00 -0.24
N SER A 64 21.91 -1.36 0.28
CA SER A 64 22.77 -1.88 1.35
C SER A 64 22.20 -1.66 2.76
N GLY A 65 20.92 -1.28 2.87
CA GLY A 65 20.20 -1.14 4.13
C GLY A 65 20.38 0.20 4.84
N LEU A 66 21.06 1.19 4.24
CA LEU A 66 21.31 2.50 4.87
C LEU A 66 20.03 3.23 5.31
N SER A 67 18.98 3.17 4.49
CA SER A 67 17.68 3.76 4.84
C SER A 67 16.95 2.94 5.91
N GLY A 68 17.09 1.61 5.87
CA GLY A 68 16.54 0.70 6.87
C GLY A 68 17.18 0.85 8.26
N ASP A 69 18.49 1.10 8.33
CA ASP A 69 19.18 1.38 9.61
C ASP A 69 18.53 2.56 10.33
N HIS A 70 18.20 3.62 9.59
CA HIS A 70 17.52 4.77 10.16
C HIS A 70 16.11 4.43 10.67
N LEU A 71 15.39 3.52 10.00
CA LEU A 71 14.10 3.03 10.49
C LEU A 71 14.25 2.25 11.81
N SER A 72 15.29 1.42 11.91
CA SER A 72 15.64 0.70 13.14
C SER A 72 16.02 1.64 14.28
N GLU A 73 16.83 2.67 14.00
CA GLU A 73 17.22 3.70 14.98
C GLU A 73 16.00 4.44 15.55
N GLU A 74 14.98 4.72 14.72
CA GLU A 74 13.69 5.31 15.14
C GLU A 74 12.75 4.29 15.81
N GLY A 75 13.19 3.04 15.99
CA GLY A 75 12.43 1.99 16.68
C GLY A 75 11.31 1.39 15.84
N HIS A 76 11.41 1.42 14.51
CA HIS A 76 10.45 0.81 13.61
C HIS A 76 10.92 -0.54 13.09
N TYR A 77 9.97 -1.43 12.77
CA TYR A 77 10.23 -2.69 12.11
C TYR A 77 10.11 -2.48 10.60
N TRP A 78 10.95 -3.13 9.81
CA TRP A 78 10.91 -2.93 8.36
C TRP A 78 11.27 -4.17 7.56
N VAL A 79 10.78 -4.19 6.32
CA VAL A 79 11.19 -5.14 5.28
C VAL A 79 11.79 -4.33 4.13
N GLY A 80 12.99 -4.72 3.69
CA GLY A 80 13.67 -4.14 2.54
C GLY A 80 13.45 -4.97 1.28
N MET A 81 13.19 -4.32 0.14
CA MET A 81 13.18 -4.97 -1.17
C MET A 81 14.18 -4.30 -2.11
N ASP A 82 15.09 -5.06 -2.71
CA ASP A 82 16.01 -4.54 -3.74
C ASP A 82 16.19 -5.54 -4.88
N ILE A 83 16.56 -5.05 -6.06
CA ILE A 83 16.80 -5.87 -7.25
C ILE A 83 18.25 -6.36 -7.35
N SER A 84 19.20 -5.66 -6.71
CA SER A 84 20.63 -6.00 -6.74
C SER A 84 20.95 -6.99 -5.61
N THR A 85 21.40 -8.20 -5.99
CA THR A 85 21.93 -9.18 -5.04
C THR A 85 23.14 -8.64 -4.31
N ALA A 86 24.07 -8.00 -5.01
CA ALA A 86 25.28 -7.46 -4.40
C ALA A 86 25.00 -6.38 -3.33
N MET A 87 23.97 -5.55 -3.53
CA MET A 87 23.57 -4.57 -2.52
C MET A 87 22.97 -5.26 -1.28
N LEU A 88 22.14 -6.29 -1.47
CA LEU A 88 21.57 -7.06 -0.37
C LEU A 88 22.64 -7.86 0.38
N ASP A 89 23.64 -8.41 -0.32
CA ASP A 89 24.78 -9.10 0.32
C ASP A 89 25.55 -8.13 1.23
N VAL A 90 25.75 -6.88 0.80
CA VAL A 90 26.34 -5.85 1.66
C VAL A 90 25.43 -5.51 2.86
N ALA A 91 24.11 -5.49 2.68
CA ALA A 91 23.19 -5.30 3.81
C ALA A 91 23.28 -6.46 4.83
N LEU A 92 23.41 -7.70 4.35
CA LEU A 92 23.63 -8.87 5.21
C LEU A 92 24.96 -8.80 5.96
N ASP A 93 26.04 -8.42 5.28
CA ASP A 93 27.37 -8.23 5.90
C ASP A 93 27.36 -7.13 6.98
N ARG A 94 26.45 -6.17 6.88
CA ARG A 94 26.24 -5.09 7.86
C ARG A 94 25.32 -5.50 9.01
N GLU A 95 24.77 -6.71 8.99
CA GLU A 95 23.88 -7.26 10.02
C GLU A 95 22.67 -6.35 10.31
N VAL A 96 22.04 -5.83 9.24
CA VAL A 96 20.83 -5.01 9.38
C VAL A 96 19.68 -5.78 10.06
N GLU A 97 18.86 -5.08 10.84
CA GLU A 97 17.78 -5.73 11.61
C GLU A 97 16.56 -6.12 10.78
N GLY A 98 16.33 -5.46 9.64
CA GLY A 98 15.17 -5.68 8.78
C GLY A 98 15.29 -6.93 7.92
N ASP A 99 14.15 -7.53 7.59
CA ASP A 99 14.11 -8.64 6.64
C ASP A 99 14.37 -8.15 5.22
N LEU A 100 15.21 -8.86 4.47
CA LEU A 100 15.60 -8.49 3.10
C LEU A 100 14.96 -9.40 2.06
N LEU A 101 14.43 -8.80 1.00
CA LEU A 101 13.79 -9.47 -0.13
C LEU A 101 14.47 -9.10 -1.45
N LEU A 102 15.00 -10.09 -2.15
CA LEU A 102 15.41 -9.91 -3.55
C LEU A 102 14.17 -9.84 -4.46
N GLY A 103 13.99 -8.72 -5.15
CA GLY A 103 12.96 -8.62 -6.19
C GLY A 103 12.93 -7.31 -6.96
N ASP A 104 12.29 -7.37 -8.14
CA ASP A 104 12.06 -6.21 -9.00
C ASP A 104 10.74 -5.51 -8.63
N MET A 105 10.82 -4.30 -8.06
CA MET A 105 9.65 -3.50 -7.70
C MET A 105 8.70 -3.22 -8.89
N GLY A 106 9.21 -3.25 -10.12
CA GLY A 106 8.42 -3.05 -11.35
C GLY A 106 7.51 -4.24 -11.69
N HIS A 107 7.71 -5.40 -11.05
CA HIS A 107 6.79 -6.53 -11.11
C HIS A 107 5.68 -6.46 -10.04
N GLY A 108 5.78 -5.50 -9.12
CA GLY A 108 4.83 -5.26 -8.05
C GLY A 108 5.30 -5.79 -6.69
N MET A 109 4.54 -5.42 -5.66
CA MET A 109 4.82 -5.72 -4.26
C MET A 109 4.19 -7.07 -3.85
N PRO A 110 4.97 -8.07 -3.43
CA PRO A 110 4.50 -9.43 -3.15
C PRO A 110 3.95 -9.60 -1.73
N PHE A 111 3.22 -8.60 -1.21
CA PHE A 111 2.72 -8.58 0.16
C PHE A 111 1.20 -8.66 0.24
N ARG A 112 0.69 -9.06 1.40
CA ARG A 112 -0.76 -9.13 1.63
C ARG A 112 -1.34 -7.72 1.74
N PRO A 113 -2.64 -7.54 1.44
CA PRO A 113 -3.25 -6.23 1.55
C PRO A 113 -3.22 -5.67 2.98
N GLY A 114 -2.89 -4.40 3.14
CA GLY A 114 -2.86 -3.72 4.44
C GLY A 114 -1.78 -4.22 5.42
N THR A 115 -0.64 -4.66 4.90
CA THR A 115 0.48 -5.19 5.71
C THR A 115 1.28 -4.07 6.37
N PHE A 116 1.58 -2.98 5.65
CA PHE A 116 2.52 -1.95 6.12
C PHE A 116 1.82 -0.66 6.54
N ASP A 117 2.30 -0.06 7.63
CA ASP A 117 1.84 1.22 8.16
C ASP A 117 2.39 2.42 7.37
N GLY A 118 3.48 2.22 6.62
CA GLY A 118 4.08 3.20 5.75
C GLY A 118 5.09 2.59 4.79
N CYS A 119 5.55 3.38 3.83
CA CYS A 119 6.59 2.97 2.89
C CYS A 119 7.56 4.12 2.61
N ILE A 120 8.85 3.83 2.61
CA ILE A 120 9.87 4.75 2.09
C ILE A 120 10.56 4.14 0.87
N SER A 121 11.18 5.01 0.08
CA SER A 121 12.07 4.62 -1.00
C SER A 121 13.02 5.76 -1.28
N ILE A 122 14.32 5.52 -1.13
CA ILE A 122 15.34 6.55 -1.25
C ILE A 122 16.17 6.29 -2.51
N SER A 123 16.11 7.20 -3.47
CA SER A 123 16.91 7.17 -4.70
C SER A 123 16.70 5.93 -5.59
N ALA A 124 15.51 5.30 -5.54
CA ALA A 124 15.25 4.06 -6.28
C ALA A 124 14.14 4.16 -7.35
N LEU A 125 13.11 4.99 -7.16
CA LEU A 125 11.93 4.96 -8.03
C LEU A 125 12.22 5.37 -9.49
N GLN A 126 13.22 6.24 -9.71
CA GLN A 126 13.58 6.72 -11.04
C GLN A 126 14.05 5.61 -11.99
N TRP A 127 14.54 4.49 -11.46
CA TRP A 127 14.94 3.32 -12.26
C TRP A 127 13.76 2.68 -13.01
N LEU A 128 12.52 2.83 -12.51
CA LEU A 128 11.33 2.33 -13.22
C LEU A 128 10.97 3.12 -14.48
N CYS A 129 11.59 4.29 -14.67
CA CYS A 129 11.38 5.11 -15.86
C CYS A 129 12.21 4.63 -17.05
N ASN A 130 13.19 3.75 -16.82
CA ASN A 130 14.04 3.18 -17.87
C ASN A 130 13.43 1.94 -18.50
N ALA A 131 13.64 1.80 -19.80
CA ALA A 131 13.22 0.65 -20.59
C ALA A 131 14.43 -0.23 -20.97
N ASP A 132 15.06 -0.83 -19.96
CA ASP A 132 16.29 -1.64 -20.14
C ASP A 132 16.10 -2.92 -20.96
N LYS A 133 14.89 -3.50 -20.94
CA LYS A 133 14.52 -4.69 -21.73
C LYS A 133 13.43 -4.32 -22.73
N ARG A 134 13.36 -5.00 -23.87
CA ARG A 134 12.30 -4.77 -24.90
C ARG A 134 10.87 -4.94 -24.35
N SER A 135 10.70 -5.74 -23.30
CA SER A 135 9.42 -5.94 -22.63
C SER A 135 9.08 -4.84 -21.61
N HIS A 136 10.01 -3.96 -21.28
CA HIS A 136 9.79 -2.89 -20.30
C HIS A 136 8.97 -1.77 -20.93
N SER A 137 7.79 -1.56 -20.35
CA SER A 137 6.99 -0.36 -20.56
C SER A 137 6.99 0.41 -19.23
N PRO A 138 7.70 1.55 -19.14
CA PRO A 138 7.78 2.33 -17.91
C PRO A 138 6.41 2.70 -17.33
N PRO A 139 5.41 3.17 -18.12
CA PRO A 139 4.07 3.43 -17.59
C PRO A 139 3.40 2.19 -16.97
N ARG A 140 3.58 1.02 -17.57
CA ARG A 140 3.01 -0.25 -17.06
C ARG A 140 3.71 -0.72 -15.79
N ARG A 141 5.05 -0.64 -15.75
CA ARG A 141 5.85 -1.00 -14.57
C ARG A 141 5.53 -0.10 -13.39
N LEU A 142 5.48 1.23 -13.60
CA LEU A 142 5.05 2.20 -12.59
C LEU A 142 3.62 1.94 -12.10
N TYR A 143 2.67 1.69 -13.01
CA TYR A 143 1.30 1.38 -12.60
C TYR A 143 1.21 0.08 -11.78
N THR A 144 1.95 -0.96 -12.19
CA THR A 144 2.00 -2.25 -11.47
C THR A 144 2.59 -2.07 -10.08
N PHE A 145 3.70 -1.31 -9.98
CA PHE A 145 4.31 -0.92 -8.72
C PHE A 145 3.32 -0.21 -7.79
N PHE A 146 2.75 0.91 -8.23
CA PHE A 146 1.87 1.70 -7.37
C PHE A 146 0.57 0.97 -7.01
N SER A 147 -0.05 0.21 -7.93
CA SER A 147 -1.30 -0.50 -7.63
C SER A 147 -1.12 -1.62 -6.59
N THR A 148 -0.02 -2.36 -6.66
CA THR A 148 0.30 -3.42 -5.70
C THR A 148 0.80 -2.85 -4.38
N LEU A 149 1.58 -1.76 -4.41
CA LEU A 149 1.95 -1.02 -3.21
C LEU A 149 0.74 -0.45 -2.48
N TYR A 150 -0.17 0.22 -3.21
CA TYR A 150 -1.41 0.76 -2.64
C TYR A 150 -2.20 -0.31 -1.91
N SER A 151 -2.25 -1.51 -2.49
CA SER A 151 -2.92 -2.66 -1.85
C SER A 151 -2.20 -3.11 -0.58
N SER A 152 -0.87 -3.11 -0.60
CA SER A 152 -0.02 -3.58 0.51
C SER A 152 0.02 -2.62 1.71
N LEU A 153 -0.32 -1.34 1.50
CA LEU A 153 -0.37 -0.33 2.56
C LEU A 153 -1.69 -0.37 3.33
N ALA A 154 -1.62 -0.11 4.64
CA ALA A 154 -2.81 0.08 5.46
C ALA A 154 -3.57 1.35 5.06
N ARG A 155 -4.86 1.40 5.38
CA ARG A 155 -5.72 2.53 5.00
C ARG A 155 -5.32 3.78 5.77
N GLY A 156 -5.04 4.85 5.04
CA GLY A 156 -4.58 6.12 5.59
C GLY A 156 -3.07 6.18 5.81
N SER A 157 -2.33 5.11 5.48
CA SER A 157 -0.86 5.10 5.49
C SER A 157 -0.29 6.04 4.44
N ARG A 158 0.97 6.42 4.65
CA ARG A 158 1.72 7.29 3.74
C ARG A 158 2.84 6.52 3.07
N ALA A 159 3.19 6.95 1.87
CA ALA A 159 4.37 6.46 1.16
C ALA A 159 5.18 7.65 0.66
N VAL A 160 6.47 7.68 0.97
CA VAL A 160 7.37 8.79 0.63
C VAL A 160 8.50 8.28 -0.25
N PHE A 161 8.63 8.86 -1.44
CA PHE A 161 9.67 8.49 -2.41
C PHE A 161 10.60 9.66 -2.64
N GLN A 162 11.86 9.53 -2.24
CA GLN A 162 12.90 10.43 -2.70
C GLN A 162 13.40 9.95 -4.07
N LEU A 163 13.42 10.83 -5.07
CA LEU A 163 13.82 10.47 -6.43
C LEU A 163 14.57 11.59 -7.15
N TYR A 164 15.26 11.23 -8.24
CA TYR A 164 15.97 12.15 -9.13
C TYR A 164 15.37 12.14 -10.54
N PRO A 165 14.33 12.95 -10.81
CA PRO A 165 13.78 13.02 -12.15
C PRO A 165 14.81 13.59 -13.13
N GLU A 166 14.80 13.10 -14.37
CA GLU A 166 15.58 13.63 -15.48
C GLU A 166 14.91 14.87 -16.06
N ASN A 167 13.58 14.82 -16.24
CA ASN A 167 12.78 15.88 -16.82
C ASN A 167 11.40 15.99 -16.12
N SER A 168 10.65 17.05 -16.44
CA SER A 168 9.30 17.27 -15.91
C SER A 168 8.31 16.19 -16.36
N GLU A 169 8.48 15.66 -17.57
CA GLU A 169 7.61 14.61 -18.13
C GLU A 169 7.70 13.30 -17.31
N GLN A 170 8.90 12.93 -16.86
CA GLN A 170 9.13 11.77 -16.00
C GLN A 170 8.44 11.96 -14.65
N LEU A 171 8.53 13.17 -14.08
CA LEU A 171 7.87 13.51 -12.82
C LEU A 171 6.34 13.43 -12.94
N GLU A 172 5.81 13.97 -14.04
CA GLU A 172 4.38 13.90 -14.38
C GLU A 172 3.93 12.46 -14.59
N LEU A 173 4.72 11.64 -15.29
CA LEU A 173 4.43 10.23 -15.52
C LEU A 173 4.34 9.46 -14.20
N ILE A 174 5.32 9.61 -13.31
CA ILE A 174 5.34 8.95 -12.00
C ILE A 174 4.09 9.36 -11.21
N THR A 175 3.84 10.67 -11.13
CA THR A 175 2.70 11.21 -10.38
C THR A 175 1.37 10.72 -10.96
N ALA A 176 1.23 10.72 -12.29
CA ALA A 176 0.02 10.25 -12.97
C ALA A 176 -0.26 8.76 -12.71
N GLN A 177 0.76 7.90 -12.71
CA GLN A 177 0.56 6.48 -12.39
C GLN A 177 0.22 6.26 -10.91
N ALA A 178 0.81 7.03 -9.99
CA ALA A 178 0.45 6.98 -8.57
C ALA A 178 -1.02 7.38 -8.34
N MET A 179 -1.46 8.50 -8.93
CA MET A 179 -2.85 8.96 -8.83
C MET A 179 -3.82 7.96 -9.47
N ARG A 180 -3.45 7.38 -10.62
CA ARG A 180 -4.24 6.33 -11.29
C ARG A 180 -4.37 5.06 -10.46
N ALA A 181 -3.37 4.72 -9.65
CA ALA A 181 -3.41 3.58 -8.73
C ALA A 181 -4.31 3.84 -7.51
N GLY A 182 -4.71 5.09 -7.25
CA GLY A 182 -5.62 5.47 -6.16
C GLY A 182 -4.97 6.24 -5.02
N PHE A 183 -3.66 6.53 -5.12
CA PHE A 183 -3.02 7.44 -4.18
C PHE A 183 -3.55 8.87 -4.36
N SER A 184 -3.58 9.63 -3.27
CA SER A 184 -3.60 11.09 -3.30
C SER A 184 -2.26 11.62 -2.80
N GLY A 185 -2.02 12.93 -2.90
CA GLY A 185 -0.80 13.56 -2.39
C GLY A 185 -0.14 14.51 -3.37
N GLY A 186 1.18 14.69 -3.25
CA GLY A 186 1.90 15.67 -4.04
C GLY A 186 3.42 15.61 -3.90
N MET A 187 4.10 16.57 -4.53
CA MET A 187 5.55 16.68 -4.51
C MET A 187 6.00 17.72 -3.47
N VAL A 188 6.95 17.34 -2.64
CA VAL A 188 7.71 18.23 -1.76
C VAL A 188 9.10 18.40 -2.36
N VAL A 189 9.57 19.65 -2.45
CA VAL A 189 10.87 19.98 -3.04
C VAL A 189 11.67 20.77 -2.03
N ASP A 190 12.69 20.13 -1.47
CA ASP A 190 13.62 20.80 -0.57
C ASP A 190 14.71 21.51 -1.40
N TYR A 191 15.14 22.67 -0.89
CA TYR A 191 16.12 23.56 -1.54
C TYR A 191 15.82 23.88 -3.02
N PRO A 192 14.60 24.37 -3.36
CA PRO A 192 14.17 24.54 -4.75
C PRO A 192 15.03 25.52 -5.55
N ASN A 193 15.69 26.47 -4.86
CA ASN A 193 16.54 27.49 -5.46
C ASN A 193 17.97 27.01 -5.79
N SER A 194 18.37 25.83 -5.32
CA SER A 194 19.73 25.30 -5.53
C SER A 194 19.71 24.12 -6.48
N SER A 195 20.32 24.23 -7.66
CA SER A 195 20.38 23.11 -8.62
C SER A 195 21.18 21.90 -8.12
N LYS A 196 22.08 22.09 -7.15
CA LYS A 196 22.92 21.02 -6.58
C LYS A 196 22.31 20.37 -5.35
N ALA A 197 21.63 21.15 -4.51
CA ALA A 197 21.06 20.67 -3.25
C ALA A 197 19.58 20.27 -3.37
N LYS A 198 18.93 20.55 -4.51
CA LYS A 198 17.52 20.23 -4.75
C LYS A 198 17.24 18.74 -4.52
N LYS A 199 16.24 18.44 -3.69
CA LYS A 199 15.75 17.08 -3.45
C LYS A 199 14.25 17.03 -3.71
N PHE A 200 13.79 16.00 -4.40
CA PHE A 200 12.37 15.78 -4.69
C PHE A 200 11.86 14.61 -3.85
N PHE A 201 10.75 14.84 -3.15
CA PHE A 201 10.05 13.86 -2.35
C PHE A 201 8.59 13.76 -2.80
N LEU A 202 8.21 12.63 -3.39
CA LEU A 202 6.81 12.35 -3.70
C LEU A 202 6.13 11.80 -2.45
N CYS A 203 5.21 12.56 -1.88
CA CYS A 203 4.46 12.20 -0.67
C CYS A 203 3.06 11.75 -1.06
N LEU A 204 2.75 10.47 -0.84
CA LEU A 204 1.49 9.84 -1.23
C LEU A 204 0.70 9.36 -0.01
N PHE A 205 -0.61 9.32 -0.14
CA PHE A 205 -1.56 8.84 0.87
C PHE A 205 -2.40 7.68 0.32
N ALA A 206 -2.38 6.55 1.02
CA ALA A 206 -3.12 5.34 0.67
C ALA A 206 -4.56 5.41 1.20
N GLY A 207 -5.44 6.11 0.49
CA GLY A 207 -6.84 6.30 0.91
C GLY A 207 -7.00 7.41 1.95
N VAL A 208 -8.12 7.41 2.67
CA VAL A 208 -8.47 8.45 3.64
C VAL A 208 -8.40 7.89 5.05
N THR A 209 -7.69 8.56 5.96
CA THR A 209 -7.75 8.29 7.39
C THR A 209 -9.19 8.58 7.85
N GLY A 210 -9.90 7.53 8.24
CA GLY A 210 -11.31 7.60 8.60
C GLY A 210 -11.57 8.27 9.95
N VAL A 211 -11.10 9.49 10.17
CA VAL A 211 -11.74 10.37 11.14
C VAL A 211 -12.89 11.04 10.41
N LEU A 212 -14.05 10.39 10.43
CA LEU A 212 -15.29 11.04 10.04
C LEU A 212 -15.39 12.35 10.85
N PRO A 213 -15.52 13.52 10.22
CA PRO A 213 -15.67 14.77 10.96
C PRO A 213 -16.83 14.63 11.94
N LYS A 214 -16.58 14.92 13.22
CA LYS A 214 -17.65 15.01 14.22
C LYS A 214 -18.67 16.01 13.70
N GLY A 215 -19.90 15.58 13.49
CA GLY A 215 -20.97 16.45 13.03
C GLY A 215 -21.11 17.65 13.95
N LEU A 216 -21.10 18.85 13.38
CA LEU A 216 -21.29 20.10 14.12
C LEU A 216 -22.71 20.07 14.74
N GLY A 217 -22.81 19.98 16.07
CA GLY A 217 -24.10 20.08 16.78
C GLY A 217 -24.43 19.03 17.86
N SER A 218 -23.53 18.12 18.26
CA SER A 218 -23.83 17.15 19.34
C SER A 218 -23.38 17.60 20.74
N GLU A 219 -23.24 18.90 20.98
CA GLU A 219 -23.16 19.46 22.34
C GLU A 219 -24.59 19.64 22.86
N THR A 220 -25.26 18.53 23.20
CA THR A 220 -26.47 18.60 24.04
C THR A 220 -26.22 17.80 25.30
N SER A 221 -26.07 18.57 26.37
CA SER A 221 -25.93 18.20 27.77
C SER A 221 -26.89 17.07 28.17
N GLY A 222 -26.31 16.03 28.79
CA GLY A 222 -26.94 15.18 29.79
C GLY A 222 -28.36 14.66 29.50
N ARG A 223 -28.47 13.56 28.74
CA ARG A 223 -29.46 12.49 28.96
C ARG A 223 -29.09 11.28 28.12
N THR A 224 -28.97 10.13 28.78
CA THR A 224 -28.83 8.79 28.18
C THR A 224 -29.88 8.54 27.11
N VAL A 225 -29.50 8.65 25.84
CA VAL A 225 -30.28 8.22 24.67
C VAL A 225 -29.31 7.58 23.67
N PRO A 226 -29.59 6.37 23.15
CA PRO A 226 -28.67 5.66 22.28
C PRO A 226 -28.50 6.37 20.94
N ASN A 227 -27.25 6.39 20.49
CA ASN A 227 -26.73 6.98 19.27
C ASN A 227 -27.42 6.36 18.03
N GLN A 228 -28.51 6.97 17.54
CA GLN A 228 -29.18 6.56 16.30
C GLN A 228 -29.53 7.76 15.44
N VAL A 229 -28.89 7.85 14.27
CA VAL A 229 -29.14 8.87 13.24
C VAL A 229 -30.55 8.72 12.68
N GLN A 230 -31.42 9.72 12.90
CA GLN A 230 -32.76 9.82 12.33
C GLN A 230 -32.73 10.30 10.86
N TYR A 231 -32.09 9.58 9.94
CA TYR A 231 -32.37 9.78 8.50
C TYR A 231 -32.10 8.55 7.62
N SER A 232 -32.37 7.35 8.14
CA SER A 232 -32.43 6.11 7.34
C SER A 232 -33.74 5.35 7.54
N GLY A 233 -34.82 6.09 7.84
CA GLY A 233 -36.15 5.57 8.17
C GLY A 233 -37.02 5.13 6.99
N GLN A 234 -36.49 4.93 5.77
CA GLN A 234 -37.33 4.54 4.62
C GLN A 234 -36.91 3.26 3.87
N ARG A 235 -35.88 2.51 4.29
CA ARG A 235 -35.52 1.26 3.58
C ARG A 235 -35.27 -0.01 4.39
N CYS A 236 -35.29 0.01 5.72
CA CYS A 236 -34.96 -1.20 6.49
C CYS A 236 -35.95 -1.51 7.62
N ARG A 237 -37.24 -1.72 7.29
CA ARG A 237 -38.24 -2.23 8.25
C ARG A 237 -38.22 -3.77 8.45
N PHE A 238 -37.25 -4.51 7.91
CA PHE A 238 -37.35 -5.98 7.83
C PHE A 238 -36.24 -6.83 8.47
N LYS A 239 -35.35 -6.28 9.30
CA LYS A 239 -34.24 -7.09 9.85
C LYS A 239 -34.12 -7.19 11.37
N ASN A 240 -35.17 -6.87 12.11
CA ASN A 240 -35.27 -7.26 13.53
C ASN A 240 -36.36 -8.31 13.74
N MET A 241 -36.04 -9.56 13.39
CA MET A 241 -36.68 -10.74 13.98
C MET A 241 -35.60 -11.75 14.33
N LYS A 242 -35.18 -11.77 15.60
CA LYS A 242 -34.63 -12.96 16.25
C LYS A 242 -35.73 -14.02 16.19
N GLY A 243 -35.66 -14.91 15.20
CA GLY A 243 -36.65 -15.96 14.96
C GLY A 243 -36.08 -17.01 14.01
N LYS A 244 -36.39 -18.28 14.28
CA LYS A 244 -35.88 -19.49 13.60
C LYS A 244 -35.70 -19.30 12.08
N SER A 245 -34.61 -19.85 11.53
CA SER A 245 -34.26 -19.82 10.09
C SER A 245 -35.49 -19.96 9.19
N VAL A 246 -35.85 -18.86 8.50
CA VAL A 246 -37.00 -18.75 7.59
C VAL A 246 -37.00 -19.87 6.53
N LYS A 247 -35.83 -20.45 6.23
CA LYS A 247 -35.65 -21.50 5.22
C LYS A 247 -36.14 -22.90 5.63
N LYS A 248 -36.74 -23.08 6.81
CA LYS A 248 -37.26 -24.39 7.27
C LYS A 248 -38.73 -24.39 7.72
N GLY A 249 -39.44 -23.25 7.60
CA GLY A 249 -40.85 -23.14 7.98
C GLY A 249 -41.81 -23.73 6.93
N ARG A 250 -43.03 -24.08 7.36
CA ARG A 250 -44.11 -24.53 6.47
C ARG A 250 -44.40 -23.52 5.36
N ASP A 251 -44.43 -22.24 5.70
CA ASP A 251 -44.74 -21.16 4.76
C ASP A 251 -43.68 -21.04 3.66
N TRP A 252 -42.40 -21.24 4.02
CA TRP A 252 -41.31 -21.29 3.05
C TRP A 252 -41.43 -22.48 2.08
N ILE A 253 -41.92 -23.63 2.55
CA ILE A 253 -42.16 -24.80 1.70
C ILE A 253 -43.30 -24.52 0.72
N LEU A 254 -44.38 -23.87 1.17
CA LEU A 254 -45.52 -23.52 0.33
C LEU A 254 -45.14 -22.49 -0.74
N ASP A 255 -44.42 -21.43 -0.37
CA ASP A 255 -43.94 -20.41 -1.31
C ASP A 255 -43.00 -21.00 -2.37
N LYS A 256 -42.12 -21.92 -1.96
CA LYS A 256 -41.24 -22.65 -2.88
C LYS A 256 -42.01 -23.56 -3.85
N LYS A 257 -43.07 -24.22 -3.37
CA LYS A 257 -43.96 -25.03 -4.21
C LYS A 257 -44.69 -24.16 -5.23
N GLU A 258 -45.25 -23.04 -4.78
CA GLU A 258 -45.97 -22.11 -5.65
C GLU A 258 -45.07 -21.50 -6.72
N ARG A 259 -43.84 -21.09 -6.35
CA ARG A 259 -42.85 -20.63 -7.33
C ARG A 259 -42.53 -21.68 -8.39
N ARG A 260 -42.44 -22.96 -8.01
CA ARG A 260 -42.22 -24.06 -8.97
C ARG A 260 -43.44 -24.33 -9.86
N ARG A 261 -44.66 -24.17 -9.34
CA ARG A 261 -45.89 -24.21 -10.15
C ARG A 261 -45.90 -23.09 -11.19
N ARG A 262 -45.53 -21.86 -10.81
CA ARG A 262 -45.39 -20.73 -11.75
C ARG A 262 -44.33 -20.96 -12.82
N GLN A 263 -43.33 -21.80 -12.53
CA GLN A 263 -42.30 -22.22 -13.48
C GLN A 263 -42.71 -23.45 -14.30
N GLY A 264 -43.98 -23.88 -14.24
CA GLY A 264 -44.51 -25.02 -15.00
C GLY A 264 -43.98 -26.39 -14.56
N ARG A 265 -43.34 -26.48 -13.39
CA ARG A 265 -42.79 -27.75 -12.88
C ARG A 265 -43.84 -28.53 -12.11
N ASP A 266 -43.80 -29.85 -12.20
CA ASP A 266 -44.67 -30.72 -11.42
C ASP A 266 -44.35 -30.62 -9.91
N VAL A 267 -45.38 -30.36 -9.10
CA VAL A 267 -45.27 -30.11 -7.67
C VAL A 267 -46.46 -30.73 -6.95
N ARG A 268 -46.16 -31.60 -5.97
CA ARG A 268 -47.17 -32.28 -5.14
C ARG A 268 -48.16 -31.31 -4.48
N PRO A 269 -49.46 -31.68 -4.37
CA PRO A 269 -50.50 -30.85 -3.77
C PRO A 269 -50.22 -30.53 -2.30
N ASP A 270 -50.82 -29.46 -1.81
CA ASP A 270 -50.62 -28.99 -0.45
C ASP A 270 -51.57 -29.72 0.51
N THR A 271 -50.99 -30.34 1.53
CA THR A 271 -51.74 -31.08 2.56
C THR A 271 -51.56 -30.42 3.91
N LYS A 272 -52.48 -30.71 4.85
CA LYS A 272 -52.40 -30.24 6.24
C LYS A 272 -51.13 -30.68 6.99
N TYR A 273 -50.39 -31.66 6.46
CA TYR A 273 -49.14 -32.16 7.03
C TYR A 273 -47.87 -31.57 6.40
N THR A 274 -48.00 -30.62 5.47
CA THR A 274 -46.86 -29.99 4.79
C THR A 274 -45.96 -29.27 5.79
N GLY A 275 -44.66 -29.59 5.79
CA GLY A 275 -43.67 -29.00 6.70
C GLY A 275 -43.65 -29.58 8.12
N ARG A 276 -44.48 -30.58 8.43
CA ARG A 276 -44.46 -31.26 9.74
C ARG A 276 -43.32 -32.28 9.79
N GLN A 277 -42.56 -32.29 10.88
CA GLN A 277 -41.50 -33.26 11.11
C GLN A 277 -42.10 -34.66 11.22
N ARG A 278 -41.65 -35.59 10.36
CA ARG A 278 -42.06 -37.00 10.43
C ARG A 278 -41.31 -37.66 11.59
N ARG A 279 -41.99 -38.54 12.32
CA ARG A 279 -41.33 -39.35 13.36
C ARG A 279 -40.34 -40.29 12.68
N PRO A 280 -39.17 -40.56 13.29
CA PRO A 280 -38.26 -41.57 12.79
C PRO A 280 -38.99 -42.92 12.76
N HIS A 281 -38.87 -43.63 11.64
CA HIS A 281 -39.31 -45.01 11.54
C HIS A 281 -38.19 -45.84 12.16
N PHE A 282 -38.51 -46.61 13.20
CA PHE A 282 -37.63 -47.69 13.65
C PHE A 282 -37.87 -48.91 12.76
#